data_AF-A0A535V357-F1
#
_entry.id   AF-A0A535V357-F1
#
_cell.length_a   1.000
_cell.length_b   1.000
_cell.length_c   1.000
_cell.angle_alpha   90.00
_cell.angle_beta   90.00
_cell.angle_gamma   90.00
#
_symmetry.space_group_name_H-M   'P 1'
#
loop_
_entity.id
_entity.type
_entity.pdbx_description
1 polymer ?
#
loop_
_entity_poly.entity_id
_entity_poly.type
_entity_poly.pdbx_seq_one_letter_code
_entity_poly.pdbx_strand_id
1 'polypeptide(L)' 'MDDQVVQKVKECAVDYLGVRMDDIVSVSEIFRDDTTKGFEVRIQGREVPTPQRCIVVVKDGQASILDEPDAPLAFQP' A
#
# COMPACT_ATOMS: atom_id res chain seq x y z
N MET A 1 8.70 -4.87 12.52
CA MET A 1 8.50 -4.63 11.08
C MET A 1 9.86 -4.24 10.53
N ASP A 2 10.33 -4.91 9.47
CA ASP A 2 11.67 -4.70 8.91
C ASP A 2 11.86 -3.26 8.39
N ASP A 3 13.05 -2.69 8.54
CA ASP A 3 13.36 -1.30 8.14
C ASP A 3 13.10 -1.05 6.64
N GLN A 4 13.38 -2.03 5.77
CA GLN A 4 13.07 -1.93 4.34
C GLN A 4 11.57 -1.81 4.07
N VAL A 5 10.74 -2.54 4.83
CA VAL A 5 9.28 -2.49 4.72
C VAL A 5 8.78 -1.13 5.16
N VAL A 6 9.30 -0.60 6.27
CA VAL A 6 8.95 0.72 6.77
C VAL A 6 9.30 1.82 5.75
N GLN A 7 10.47 1.73 5.11
CA GLN A 7 10.86 2.66 4.04
C GLN A 7 9.90 2.60 2.85
N LYS A 8 9.57 1.37 2.38
CA LYS A 8 8.64 1.20 1.25
C LYS A 8 7.21 1.59 1.58
N VAL A 9 6.76 1.40 2.83
CA VAL A 9 5.46 1.92 3.30
C VAL A 9 5.43 3.44 3.27
N LYS A 10 6.52 4.12 3.65
CA LYS A 10 6.61 5.58 3.58
C LYS A 10 6.61 6.08 2.13
N GLU A 11 7.39 5.45 1.26
CA GLU A 11 7.43 5.74 -0.18
C GLU A 11 6.03 5.54 -0.79
N CYS A 12 5.38 4.41 -0.49
CA CYS A 12 4.01 4.10 -0.86
C CYS A 12 3.01 5.18 -0.39
N ALA A 13 3.11 5.61 0.86
CA ALA A 13 2.22 6.64 1.40
C ALA A 13 2.43 8.02 0.73
N VAL A 14 3.68 8.44 0.54
CA VAL A 14 4.02 9.78 0.02
C VAL A 14 3.83 9.86 -1.48
N ASP A 15 4.38 8.89 -2.22
CA ASP A 15 4.46 8.93 -3.68
C ASP A 15 3.13 8.51 -4.34
N TYR A 16 2.45 7.52 -3.76
CA TYR A 16 1.23 6.95 -4.35
C TYR A 16 -0.07 7.46 -3.74
N LEU A 17 -0.12 7.61 -2.41
CA LEU A 17 -1.33 8.05 -1.71
C LEU A 17 -1.37 9.57 -1.50
N GLY A 18 -0.26 10.28 -1.76
CA GLY A 18 -0.18 11.73 -1.55
C GLY A 18 -0.51 12.15 -0.11
N VAL A 19 -0.01 11.38 0.87
CA VAL A 19 -0.18 11.72 2.29
C VAL A 19 0.49 13.04 2.61
N ARG A 20 -0.17 13.84 3.45
CA ARG A 20 0.38 15.02 4.12
C ARG A 20 0.85 14.63 5.51
N MET A 21 1.58 15.53 6.16
CA MET A 21 2.13 15.30 7.51
C MET A 21 1.07 14.92 8.57
N ASP A 22 -0.17 15.38 8.41
CA ASP A 22 -1.29 15.10 9.32
C ASP A 22 -2.14 13.89 8.90
N ASP A 23 -1.88 13.28 7.73
CA ASP A 23 -2.66 12.11 7.29
C ASP A 23 -2.23 10.87 8.10
N ILE A 24 -3.22 10.16 8.64
CA ILE A 24 -2.99 8.91 9.37
C ILE A 24 -2.96 7.77 8.36
N VAL A 25 -1.89 7.00 8.36
CA VAL A 25 -1.75 5.82 7.48
C VAL A 25 -2.01 4.55 8.28
N SER A 26 -2.88 3.69 7.75
CA SER A 26 -3.07 2.33 8.24
C SER A 26 -2.24 1.38 7.41
N VAL A 27 -1.55 0.44 8.07
CA VAL A 27 -0.85 -0.66 7.42
C VAL A 27 -1.40 -1.97 7.93
N SER A 28 -1.83 -2.83 7.01
CA SER A 28 -2.41 -4.13 7.32
C SER A 28 -1.70 -5.22 6.51
N GLU A 29 -1.27 -6.31 7.16
CA GLU A 29 -0.79 -7.49 6.42
C GLU A 29 -1.99 -8.15 5.72
N ILE A 30 -1.91 -8.35 4.40
CA ILE A 30 -2.99 -8.91 3.58
C ILE A 30 -2.72 -10.34 3.13
N PHE A 31 -1.45 -10.75 3.06
CA PHE A 31 -1.07 -12.14 2.81
C PHE A 31 0.35 -12.41 3.32
N ARG A 32 0.63 -13.67 3.63
CA ARG A 32 1.94 -14.13 4.07
C ARG A 32 2.14 -15.60 3.72
N ASP A 33 3.23 -15.86 3.02
CA ASP A 33 3.76 -17.16 2.65
C ASP A 33 5.21 -17.29 3.15
N ASP A 34 5.83 -18.48 2.97
CA ASP A 34 7.20 -18.75 3.42
C ASP A 34 8.24 -17.74 2.91
N THR A 35 8.08 -17.26 1.67
CA THR A 35 9.04 -16.36 1.02
C THR A 35 8.47 -14.96 0.74
N THR A 36 7.16 -14.77 0.91
CA THR A 36 6.47 -13.56 0.45
C THR A 36 5.54 -13.00 1.52
N LYS A 37 5.51 -11.68 1.68
CA LYS A 37 4.55 -10.96 2.56
C LYS A 37 3.95 -9.78 1.81
N GLY A 38 2.67 -9.53 1.99
CA GLY A 38 1.97 -8.38 1.44
C GLY A 38 1.41 -7.48 2.53
N PHE A 39 1.65 -6.17 2.40
CA PHE A 39 1.15 -5.14 3.29
C PHE A 39 0.33 -4.14 2.50
N GLU A 40 -0.97 -4.00 2.81
CA GLU A 40 -1.82 -2.95 2.29
C GLU A 40 -1.61 -1.67 3.12
N VAL A 41 -1.38 -0.56 2.43
CA VAL A 41 -1.21 0.77 2.99
C VAL A 41 -2.38 1.64 2.52
N ARG A 42 -3.07 2.29 3.46
CA ARG A 42 -4.23 3.16 3.18
C ARG A 42 -4.21 4.41 4.05
N ILE A 43 -4.81 5.49 3.55
CA ILE A 43 -5.05 6.69 4.36
C ILE A 43 -6.35 6.50 5.15
N GLN A 44 -6.31 6.68 6.48
CA GLN A 44 -7.50 6.75 7.32
C GLN A 44 -8.09 8.16 7.31
N GLY A 45 -9.42 8.25 7.33
CA GLY A 45 -10.13 9.52 7.54
C GLY A 45 -10.28 10.41 6.30
N ARG A 46 -9.77 10.01 5.13
CA ARG A 46 -10.14 10.64 3.86
C ARG A 46 -11.32 9.90 3.23
N GLU A 47 -12.47 10.55 3.16
CA GLU A 47 -13.54 10.17 2.21
C GLU A 47 -13.09 10.55 0.80
N VAL A 48 -12.30 9.65 0.18
CA VAL A 48 -12.00 9.71 -1.24
C VAL A 48 -13.00 8.84 -2.00
N PRO A 49 -13.54 9.31 -3.14
CA PRO A 49 -14.52 8.55 -3.93
C PRO A 49 -13.96 7.20 -4.42
N THR A 50 -12.63 7.10 -4.55
CA THR A 50 -11.92 5.84 -4.76
C THR A 50 -10.96 5.64 -3.59
N PRO A 51 -11.07 4.57 -2.79
CA PRO A 51 -10.15 4.29 -1.71
C PRO A 51 -8.74 4.08 -2.28
N GLN A 52 -7.90 5.11 -2.16
CA GLN A 52 -6.50 5.01 -2.55
C GLN A 52 -5.82 4.01 -1.61
N ARG A 53 -5.26 2.96 -2.20
CA ARG A 53 -4.48 1.94 -1.52
C ARG A 53 -3.21 1.70 -2.33
N CYS A 54 -2.16 1.32 -1.64
CA CYS A 54 -0.93 0.88 -2.25
C CYS A 54 -0.41 -0.34 -1.49
N ILE A 55 0.19 -1.29 -2.21
CA ILE A 55 0.57 -2.59 -1.66
C ILE A 55 2.09 -2.68 -1.64
N VAL A 56 2.66 -2.94 -0.47
CA VAL A 56 4.08 -3.24 -0.32
C VAL A 56 4.24 -4.75 -0.24
N VAL A 57 5.00 -5.35 -1.15
CA VAL A 57 5.31 -6.77 -1.16
C VAL A 57 6.77 -6.99 -0.80
N VAL A 58 7.01 -7.90 0.13
CA VAL A 58 8.34 -8.39 0.48
C VAL A 58 8.48 -9.77 -0.11
N LYS A 59 9.43 -9.96 -1.01
CA LYS A 59 9.73 -11.26 -1.62
C LYS A 59 11.22 -11.54 -1.51
N ASP A 60 11.58 -12.71 -1.00
CA ASP A 60 12.98 -13.13 -0.83
C ASP A 60 13.82 -12.08 -0.06
N GLY A 61 13.20 -11.43 0.95
CA GLY A 61 13.84 -10.38 1.78
C GLY A 61 13.94 -9.00 1.14
N GLN A 62 13.43 -8.81 -0.07
CA GLN A 62 13.42 -7.52 -0.77
C GLN A 62 12.00 -6.93 -0.79
N ALA A 63 11.87 -5.68 -0.35
CA ALA A 63 10.60 -4.96 -0.35
C ALA A 63 10.42 -4.16 -1.64
N SER A 64 9.23 -4.22 -2.25
CA SER A 64 8.86 -3.49 -3.46
C SER A 64 7.42 -3.01 -3.36
N ILE A 65 7.10 -1.91 -4.03
CA ILE A 65 5.74 -1.41 -4.14
C ILE A 65 5.11 -2.05 -5.37
N LEU A 66 3.94 -2.65 -5.18
CA LEU A 66 3.05 -3.03 -6.26
C LEU A 66 2.15 -1.82 -6.54
N ASP A 67 2.44 -1.15 -7.65
CA ASP A 67 1.41 -0.43 -8.40
C ASP A 67 0.34 -1.45 -8.76
N GLU A 68 -0.78 -1.47 -8.05
CA GLU A 68 -1.99 -1.87 -8.75
C GLU A 68 -2.17 -0.81 -9.85
N PRO A 69 -2.09 -1.15 -11.15
CA PRO A 69 -2.52 -0.21 -12.15
C PRO A 69 -3.95 0.14 -11.80
N ASP A 70 -4.23 1.44 -11.76
CA ASP A 70 -5.55 2.03 -11.69
C ASP A 70 -6.49 1.26 -12.64
N ALA A 71 -7.16 0.26 -12.09
CA ALA A 71 -8.20 -0.49 -12.77
C ALA A 71 -9.46 -0.11 -12.01
N PRO A 72 -10.19 0.92 -12.45
CA PRO A 72 -11.61 0.84 -12.30
C PRO A 72 -11.98 -0.45 -13.04
N LEU A 73 -12.34 -1.50 -12.30
CA LEU A 73 -13.22 -2.53 -12.84
C LEU A 73 -14.54 -1.82 -13.13
N ALA A 74 -14.55 -1.04 -14.22
CA ALA A 74 -15.73 -0.64 -14.94
C ALA A 74 -16.32 -1.94 -15.50
N PHE A 75 -16.99 -2.69 -14.64
CA PHE A 75 -18.06 -3.56 -15.08
C PHE A 75 -19.17 -2.63 -15.57
N GLN A 76 -19.11 -2.27 -16.85
CA GLN A 76 -20.26 -1.74 -17.57
C GLN A 76 -21.12 -2.94 -17.99
N PRO A 77 -22.36 -3.09 -17.49
CA PRO A 77 -23.43 -3.67 -18.28
C PRO A 77 -23.97 -2.67 -19.31
#